data_AF-A0A1F7KA11-F1
#
_entry.id   AF-A0A1F7KA11-F1
#
_cell.length_a   1.000
_cell.length_b   1.000
_cell.length_c   1.000
_cell.angle_alpha   90.00
_cell.angle_beta   90.00
_cell.angle_gamma   90.00
#
_symmetry.space_group_name_H-M   'P 1'
#
loop_
_entity.id
_entity.type
_entity.pdbx_description
1 polymer ?
#
loop_
_entity_poly.entity_id
_entity_poly.type
_entity_poly.pdbx_seq_one_letter_code
_entity_poly.pdbx_strand_id
1 'polypeptide(L)'
;MSSVIDKLHRLSPNQLRALLLLAKSPKGIISSTDSGAKIGLKGKSLGGLFSSLSRQKILGERLVIAWGRPKAGRGLRWKLNQQVISQNELSKITSELLA
;
A
#
# COMPACT_ATOMS: atom_id res chain seq x y z
N MET A 1 18.38 -4.11 12.01
CA MET A 1 16.93 -3.94 11.79
C MET A 1 16.60 -4.53 10.42
N SER A 2 15.40 -5.10 10.21
CA SER A 2 15.08 -5.68 8.91
C SER A 2 15.04 -4.58 7.85
N SER A 3 15.56 -4.86 6.66
CA SER A 3 15.59 -3.91 5.53
C SER A 3 14.19 -3.38 5.16
N VAL A 4 13.14 -4.11 5.54
CA VAL A 4 11.74 -3.73 5.39
C VAL A 4 11.36 -2.64 6.39
N ILE A 5 11.66 -2.80 7.68
CA ILE A 5 11.33 -1.85 8.75
C ILE A 5 12.01 -0.50 8.47
N ASP A 6 13.31 -0.51 8.15
CA ASP A 6 14.08 0.71 7.84
C ASP A 6 13.47 1.48 6.67
N LYS A 7 12.90 0.76 5.70
CA LYS A 7 12.21 1.36 4.56
C LYS A 7 10.87 1.97 4.97
N LEU A 8 10.09 1.27 5.80
CA LEU A 8 8.80 1.73 6.29
C LEU A 8 8.93 3.00 7.15
N HIS A 9 9.97 3.12 7.99
CA HIS A 9 10.24 4.33 8.78
C HIS A 9 10.46 5.60 7.95
N ARG A 10 10.90 5.46 6.69
CA ARG A 10 11.16 6.60 5.78
C ARG A 10 9.93 7.01 4.97
N LEU A 11 8.81 6.31 5.12
CA LEU A 11 7.58 6.61 4.39
C LEU A 11 6.80 7.74 5.04
N SER A 12 6.15 8.56 4.21
CA SER A 12 5.24 9.58 4.71
C SER A 12 4.02 8.96 5.41
N PRO A 13 3.36 9.66 6.35
CA PRO A 13 2.15 9.17 7.01
C PRO A 13 1.05 8.72 6.04
N ASN A 14 0.90 9.40 4.90
CA ASN A 14 -0.07 9.00 3.87
C ASN A 14 0.29 7.68 3.17
N GLN A 15 1.57 7.42 2.97
CA GLN A 15 2.04 6.15 2.42
C GLN A 15 1.86 5.01 3.44
N LEU A 16 2.15 5.26 4.72
CA LEU A 16 1.90 4.30 5.80
C LEU A 16 0.41 3.96 5.92
N ARG A 17 -0.48 4.96 5.87
CA ARG A 17 -1.94 4.74 5.85
C ARG A 17 -2.40 3.92 4.64
N ALA A 18 -1.83 4.19 3.47
CA ALA A 18 -2.12 3.42 2.27
C ALA A 18 -1.64 1.96 2.37
N LEU A 19 -0.50 1.71 3.01
CA LEU A 19 0.00 0.35 3.29
C LEU A 19 -0.83 -0.37 4.35
N LEU A 20 -1.23 0.30 5.43
CA LEU A 20 -2.12 -0.26 6.44
C LEU A 20 -3.47 -0.67 5.83
N LEU A 21 -4.01 0.15 4.94
CA LEU A 21 -5.20 -0.19 4.17
C LEU A 21 -4.99 -1.46 3.34
N LEU A 22 -3.88 -1.53 2.61
CA LEU A 22 -3.55 -2.68 1.77
C LEU A 22 -3.39 -3.95 2.61
N ALA A 23 -2.78 -3.84 3.80
CA ALA A 23 -2.61 -4.94 4.75
C ALA A 23 -3.95 -5.49 5.26
N LYS A 24 -4.94 -4.61 5.51
CA LYS A 24 -6.30 -4.97 5.91
C LYS A 24 -7.18 -5.51 4.78
N SER A 25 -6.66 -5.60 3.56
CA SER A 25 -7.41 -6.05 2.38
C SER A 25 -6.83 -7.35 1.82
N PRO A 26 -7.36 -8.52 2.21
CA PRO A 26 -6.83 -9.81 1.78
C PRO A 26 -6.81 -9.99 0.26
N LYS A 27 -7.81 -9.40 -0.42
CA LYS A 27 -7.99 -9.46 -1.88
C LYS A 27 -7.27 -8.34 -2.63
N GLY A 28 -6.53 -7.47 -1.92
CA GLY A 28 -5.98 -6.25 -2.49
C GLY A 28 -7.05 -5.18 -2.74
N ILE A 29 -6.60 -4.01 -3.17
CA ILE A 29 -7.42 -2.80 -3.26
C ILE A 29 -7.45 -2.23 -4.67
N ILE A 30 -8.57 -1.61 -5.01
CA ILE A 30 -8.72 -0.84 -6.25
C ILE A 30 -8.42 0.62 -5.91
N SER A 31 -7.45 1.22 -6.57
CA SER A 31 -7.11 2.64 -6.38
C SER A 31 -7.96 3.53 -7.29
N SER A 32 -9.29 3.44 -7.15
CA SER A 32 -10.20 4.39 -7.81
C SER A 32 -10.42 5.61 -6.91
N THR A 33 -10.80 6.75 -7.51
CA THR A 33 -11.23 7.95 -6.77
C THR A 33 -12.36 7.63 -5.78
N ASP A 34 -13.26 6.72 -6.14
CA ASP A 34 -14.38 6.27 -5.29
C ASP A 34 -13.90 5.48 -4.07
N SER A 35 -12.78 4.77 -4.19
CA SER A 35 -12.13 4.08 -3.08
C SER A 35 -11.41 5.06 -2.14
N GLY A 36 -11.07 6.28 -2.59
CA GLY A 36 -10.45 7.32 -1.75
C GLY A 36 -11.40 7.88 -0.69
N ALA A 37 -12.67 8.03 -1.04
CA ALA A 37 -13.70 8.58 -0.16
C ALA A 37 -14.02 7.67 1.04
N LYS A 38 -13.97 6.34 0.86
CA LYS A 38 -14.23 5.36 1.94
C LYS A 38 -13.14 5.30 3.00
N ILE A 39 -12.00 5.97 2.81
CA ILE A 39 -10.76 5.68 3.55
C ILE A 39 -10.12 6.96 4.12
N GLY A 40 -10.88 8.06 4.18
CA GLY A 40 -10.46 9.29 4.86
C GLY A 40 -9.32 10.07 4.17
N LEU A 41 -8.88 9.64 2.97
CA LEU A 41 -7.88 10.36 2.17
C LEU A 41 -8.60 11.36 1.25
N LYS A 42 -9.06 12.48 1.82
CA LYS A 42 -9.52 13.63 1.02
C LYS A 42 -8.30 14.34 0.43
N GLY A 43 -8.13 14.27 -0.90
CA GLY A 43 -7.25 15.18 -1.64
C GLY A 43 -6.03 14.58 -2.37
N LYS A 44 -5.59 13.35 -2.08
CA LYS A 44 -4.55 12.66 -2.89
C LYS A 44 -5.13 11.40 -3.53
N SER A 45 -4.89 11.23 -4.83
CA SER A 45 -5.32 10.01 -5.53
C SER A 45 -4.58 8.81 -4.92
N LEU A 46 -5.31 7.85 -4.36
CA LEU A 46 -4.77 6.56 -3.89
C LEU A 46 -3.87 5.91 -4.96
N GLY A 47 -4.21 6.10 -6.24
CA GLY A 47 -3.41 5.64 -7.37
C GLY A 47 -2.00 6.23 -7.39
N GLY A 48 -1.84 7.52 -7.10
CA GLY A 48 -0.52 8.16 -7.01
C GLY A 48 0.31 7.62 -5.85
N LEU A 49 -0.32 7.38 -4.69
CA LEU A 49 0.34 6.78 -3.53
C LEU A 49 0.82 5.35 -3.82
N PHE A 50 -0.02 4.48 -4.39
CA PHE A 50 0.40 3.12 -4.74
C PHE A 50 1.38 3.07 -5.91
N SER A 51 1.27 4.00 -6.86
CA SER A 51 2.28 4.16 -7.91
C SER A 51 3.63 4.53 -7.31
N SER A 52 3.65 5.41 -6.29
CA SER A 52 4.87 5.73 -5.55
C SER A 52 5.41 4.55 -4.74
N LEU A 53 4.53 3.79 -4.08
CA LEU A 53 4.89 2.62 -3.26
C LEU A 53 5.41 1.46 -4.10
N SER A 54 4.84 1.21 -5.28
CA SER A 54 5.28 0.12 -6.17
C SER A 54 6.66 0.34 -6.78
N ARG A 55 7.16 1.58 -6.77
CA ARG A 55 8.56 1.90 -7.13
C ARG A 55 9.54 1.62 -5.98
N GLN A 56 9.05 1.47 -4.75
CA GLN A 56 9.91 1.15 -3.62
C GLN A 56 10.26 -0.33 -3.67
N LYS A 57 11.57 -0.60 -3.74
CA LYS A 57 12.14 -1.94 -3.64
C LYS A 57 12.72 -2.19 -2.26
N ILE A 58 12.55 -3.41 -1.78
CA ILE A 58 13.19 -3.94 -0.57
C ILE A 58 13.85 -5.24 -0.99
N LEU A 59 15.17 -5.36 -0.81
CA LEU A 59 15.96 -6.51 -1.26
C LEU A 59 15.75 -6.85 -2.75
N GLY A 60 15.59 -5.83 -3.60
CA GLY A 60 15.33 -6.00 -5.04
C GLY A 60 13.86 -6.20 -5.42
N GLU A 61 13.02 -6.58 -4.46
CA GLU A 61 11.60 -6.90 -4.67
C GLU A 61 10.67 -5.71 -4.41
N ARG A 62 9.58 -5.60 -5.18
CA ARG A 62 8.59 -4.53 -5.00
C ARG A 62 7.70 -4.85 -3.81
N LEU A 63 7.50 -3.89 -2.91
CA LEU A 63 6.58 -4.04 -1.78
C LEU A 63 5.12 -4.15 -2.23
N VAL A 64 4.72 -3.34 -3.21
CA VAL A 64 3.35 -3.29 -3.74
C VAL A 64 3.36 -3.60 -5.24
N ILE A 65 2.45 -4.47 -5.67
CA ILE A 65 2.35 -4.95 -7.06
C ILE A 65 1.02 -4.50 -7.66
N ALA A 66 1.06 -3.99 -8.89
CA ALA A 66 -0.13 -3.81 -9.71
C ALA A 66 -0.55 -5.15 -10.32
N TRP A 67 -1.81 -5.56 -10.14
CA TRP A 67 -2.32 -6.85 -10.63
C TRP A 67 -3.45 -6.69 -11.66
N GLY A 68 -3.56 -5.52 -12.27
CA GLY A 68 -4.43 -5.25 -13.42
C GLY A 68 -5.42 -4.12 -13.20
N ARG A 69 -6.36 -3.98 -14.14
CA ARG A 69 -7.47 -3.02 -14.08
C ARG A 69 -8.74 -3.72 -13.57
N PRO A 70 -9.63 -3.03 -12.86
CA PRO A 70 -10.94 -3.56 -12.51
C PRO A 70 -11.85 -3.66 -13.74
N LYS A 71 -12.84 -4.57 -13.71
CA LYS A 71 -13.81 -4.77 -14.80
C LYS A 71 -14.57 -3.48 -15.17
N ALA A 72 -14.80 -2.59 -14.20
CA ALA A 72 -15.44 -1.29 -14.38
C ALA A 72 -14.55 -0.21 -15.05
N GLY A 73 -13.32 -0.55 -15.47
CA GLY A 73 -12.47 0.29 -16.31
C GLY A 73 -11.70 1.41 -15.62
N ARG A 74 -12.09 1.87 -14.42
CA ARG A 74 -11.42 2.98 -13.71
C ARG A 74 -10.48 2.50 -12.60
N GLY A 75 -9.24 2.97 -12.63
CA GLY A 75 -8.21 2.73 -11.60
C GLY A 75 -7.34 1.49 -11.84
N LEU A 76 -6.39 1.26 -10.92
CA LEU A 76 -5.52 0.08 -10.90
C LEU A 76 -5.83 -0.75 -9.67
N ARG A 77 -5.64 -2.07 -9.79
CA ARG A 77 -5.70 -2.97 -8.66
C ARG A 77 -4.28 -3.17 -8.11
N TRP A 78 -4.16 -3.10 -6.80
CA TRP A 78 -2.90 -3.25 -6.07
C TRP A 78 -3.00 -4.41 -5.08
N LYS A 79 -1.89 -5.12 -4.90
CA LYS A 79 -1.75 -6.19 -3.93
C LYS A 79 -0.40 -6.09 -3.22
N LEU A 80 -0.34 -6.61 -2.01
CA LEU A 80 0.91 -6.75 -1.26
C LEU A 80 1.77 -7.84 -1.89
N ASN A 81 3.08 -7.62 -1.98
CA ASN A 81 4.02 -8.69 -2.27
C ASN A 81 4.29 -9.51 -1.00
N GLN A 82 3.62 -10.65 -0.87
CA GLN A 82 3.73 -11.51 0.30
C GLN A 82 5.09 -12.22 0.43
N GLN A 83 5.93 -12.19 -0.62
CA GLN A 83 7.32 -12.66 -0.53
C GLN A 83 8.22 -11.67 0.23
N VAL A 84 7.82 -10.39 0.28
CA VAL A 84 8.58 -9.33 0.97
C VAL A 84 8.14 -9.18 2.41
N ILE A 85 6.83 -9.20 2.67
CA ILE A 85 6.26 -9.04 4.00
C ILE A 85 4.84 -9.63 4.05
N SER A 86 4.48 -10.26 5.17
CA SER A 86 3.12 -10.74 5.39
C SER A 86 2.13 -9.58 5.66
N GLN A 87 0.84 -9.82 5.45
CA GLN A 87 -0.20 -8.82 5.75
C GLN A 87 -0.25 -8.48 7.25
N ASN A 88 -0.14 -9.48 8.12
CA ASN A 88 -0.17 -9.30 9.57
C ASN A 88 1.01 -8.45 10.04
N GLU A 89 2.21 -8.76 9.55
CA GLU A 89 3.43 -8.03 9.89
C GLU A 89 3.38 -6.58 9.37
N LEU A 90 2.93 -6.38 8.12
CA LEU A 90 2.75 -5.03 7.59
C LEU A 90 1.75 -4.22 8.42
N SER A 91 0.62 -4.85 8.78
CA SER A 91 -0.41 -4.19 9.60
C SER A 91 0.12 -3.80 10.97
N LYS A 92 0.92 -4.66 11.61
CA LYS A 92 1.53 -4.38 12.90
C LYS A 92 2.48 -3.18 12.82
N ILE A 93 3.48 -3.25 11.93
CA ILE A 93 4.50 -2.20 11.79
C ILE A 93 3.86 -0.87 11.40
N THR A 94 2.96 -0.87 10.41
CA THR A 94 2.32 0.39 9.98
C THR A 94 1.42 0.99 11.05
N SER A 95 0.82 0.19 11.94
CA SER A 95 0.05 0.70 13.08
C SER A 95 0.96 1.30 14.15
N GLU A 96 2.09 0.65 14.46
CA GLU A 96 3.10 1.17 15.40
C GLU A 96 3.71 2.49 14.93
N LEU A 97 3.96 2.65 13.62
CA LEU A 97 4.51 3.88 13.03
C LEU A 97 3.51 5.03 12.89
N LEU A 98 2.21 4.76 13.04
CA LEU A 98 1.13 5.74 12.93
C LEU A 98 0.52 6.14 14.28
N ALA A 99 0.88 5.43 15.35
CA ALA A 99 0.52 5.74 16.73
C ALA A 99 1.30 6.97 17.23
#